data_AF-A0A5F5Y124-F1
#
_entry.id   AF-A0A5F5Y124-F1
#
_cell.length_a   1.000
_cell.length_b   1.000
_cell.length_c   1.000
_cell.angle_alpha   90.00
_cell.angle_beta   90.00
_cell.angle_gamma   90.00
#
_symmetry.space_group_name_H-M   'P 1'
#
loop_
_entity.id
_entity.type
_entity.pdbx_description
1 polymer ?
#
loop_
_entity_poly.entity_id
_entity_poly.type
_entity_poly.pdbx_seq_one_letter_code
_entity_poly.pdbx_strand_id
1 'polypeptide(L)' 'MLGQSIRRFTTSVVRRSHYEEGPGKNLPFSVENKWRLLVMMTMYFGSGFAAPFFIV' A
#
# COMPACT_ATOMS: atom_id res chain seq x y z
N MET A 1 6.84 -9.05 -35.42
CA MET A 1 7.14 -9.49 -34.04
C MET A 1 7.79 -8.40 -33.18
N LEU A 2 8.78 -7.64 -33.68
CA LEU A 2 9.44 -6.56 -32.93
C LEU A 2 8.50 -5.47 -32.36
N GLY A 3 7.56 -4.94 -33.15
CA GLY A 3 6.64 -3.89 -32.67
C GLY A 3 5.74 -4.32 -31.51
N GLN A 4 5.37 -5.60 -31.45
CA GLN A 4 4.57 -6.15 -30.34
C GLN A 4 5.43 -6.35 -29.08
N SER A 5 6.70 -6.73 -29.23
CA SER A 5 7.66 -6.80 -28.12
C SER A 5 8.00 -5.42 -27.56
N ILE A 6 8.20 -4.42 -28.42
CA ILE A 6 8.42 -3.02 -28.02
C ILE A 6 7.20 -2.48 -27.27
N ARG A 7 5.99 -2.69 -27.80
CA ARG A 7 4.76 -2.27 -27.12
C ARG A 7 4.62 -2.91 -25.74
N ARG A 8 4.87 -4.22 -25.63
CA ARG A 8 4.83 -4.95 -24.35
C ARG A 8 5.85 -4.41 -23.34
N PHE A 9 7.07 -4.12 -23.79
CA PHE A 9 8.12 -3.54 -22.96
C PHE A 9 7.75 -2.14 -22.47
N THR A 10 7.35 -1.24 -23.36
CA THR A 10 6.94 0.12 -23.01
C THR A 10 5.76 0.11 -22.04
N THR A 11 4.74 -0.74 -22.25
CA THR A 11 3.61 -0.86 -21.30
C THR A 11 4.02 -1.39 -19.92
N SER A 12 5.03 -2.28 -19.86
CA SER A 12 5.56 -2.81 -18.61
C SER A 12 6.34 -1.74 -17.83
N VAL A 13 7.17 -0.95 -18.53
CA VAL A 13 7.94 0.16 -17.93
C VAL A 13 7.01 1.25 -17.40
N VAL A 14 6.00 1.65 -18.18
CA VAL A 14 5.02 2.67 -17.75
C VAL A 14 4.24 2.22 -16.50
N ARG A 15 3.90 0.93 -16.39
CA ARG A 15 3.22 0.40 -15.21
C ARG A 15 4.12 0.43 -13.97
N ARG A 16 5.40 0.10 -14.11
CA ARG A 16 6.37 0.16 -13.01
C ARG A 16 6.69 1.59 -12.58
N SER A 17 6.74 2.55 -13.51
CA SER A 17 7.01 3.95 -13.15
C SER A 17 5.87 4.61 -12.37
N HIS A 18 4.64 4.10 -12.48
CA HIS A 18 3.47 4.72 -11.86
C HIS A 18 3.30 4.34 -10.39
N TYR A 19 3.80 3.18 -9.96
CA TYR A 19 3.68 2.72 -8.58
C TYR A 19 5.05 2.71 -7.92
N GLU A 20 5.13 3.27 -6.72
CA GLU A 20 6.38 3.20 -5.95
C GLU A 20 6.69 1.72 -5.63
N GLU A 21 7.87 1.28 -6.06
CA GLU A 21 8.38 -0.05 -5.78
C GLU A 21 9.29 -0.03 -4.53
N GLY A 22 9.38 -1.16 -3.84
CA GLY A 22 10.25 -1.34 -2.68
C GLY A 22 9.53 -1.57 -1.35
N PRO A 23 10.26 -1.94 -0.30
CA PRO A 23 9.68 -2.22 1.02
C PRO A 23 8.88 -1.02 1.55
N GLY A 24 7.66 -1.28 2.01
CA GLY A 24 6.79 -0.25 2.58
C GLY A 24 6.04 0.63 1.58
N LYS A 25 6.36 0.52 0.29
CA LYS A 25 5.69 1.26 -0.81
C LYS A 25 4.53 0.48 -1.44
N ASN A 26 4.49 -0.82 -1.20
CA ASN A 26 3.41 -1.72 -1.62
C ASN A 26 2.25 -1.80 -0.61
N LEU A 27 2.24 -0.94 0.41
CA LEU A 27 1.22 -0.90 1.46
C LEU A 27 0.24 0.25 1.21
N PRO A 28 -1.05 0.08 1.54
CA PRO A 28 -2.06 1.13 1.40
C PRO A 28 -1.97 2.21 2.50
N PHE A 29 -0.93 2.18 3.35
CA PHE A 29 -0.67 3.16 4.40
C PHE A 29 0.83 3.42 4.50
N SER A 30 1.20 4.61 4.97
CA SER A 30 2.60 5.02 5.09
C SER A 30 3.28 4.38 6.30
N VAL A 31 4.48 3.84 6.09
CA VAL A 31 5.36 3.32 7.15
C VAL A 31 6.59 4.21 7.40
N GLU A 32 6.65 5.38 6.76
CA GLU A 32 7.81 6.29 6.79
C GLU A 32 8.10 6.81 8.21
N ASN A 33 7.04 7.14 8.96
CA ASN A 33 7.14 7.61 10.34
C ASN A 33 6.55 6.56 11.30
N LYS A 34 7.42 5.98 12.13
CA LYS A 34 7.04 4.96 13.12
C LYS A 34 5.96 5.40 14.10
N TRP A 35 5.92 6.68 14.50
CA TRP A 35 4.92 7.19 15.42
C TRP A 35 3.55 7.33 14.75
N ARG A 36 3.54 7.80 13.50
CA ARG A 36 2.31 7.84 12.71
C ARG A 36 1.79 6.43 12.45
N LEU A 37 2.67 5.50 12.11
CA LEU A 37 2.31 4.09 11.90
C LEU A 37 1.73 3.49 13.19
N LEU A 38 2.37 3.71 14.34
CA LEU A 38 1.89 3.26 15.64
C LEU A 38 0.48 3.76 15.90
N VAL A 39 0.25 5.07 15.76
CA VAL A 39 -1.07 5.67 15.96
C VAL A 39 -2.11 5.06 15.01
N MET A 40 -1.80 4.90 13.72
CA MET A 40 -2.70 4.28 12.76
C MET A 40 -3.04 2.82 13.12
N MET A 41 -2.06 2.03 13.51
CA MET A 41 -2.28 0.63 13.92
C MET A 41 -3.11 0.54 15.21
N THR A 42 -2.80 1.36 16.21
CA THR A 42 -3.58 1.41 17.46
C THR A 42 -5.02 1.81 17.20
N MET A 43 -5.28 2.80 16.35
CA MET A 43 -6.66 3.18 16.00
C MET A 43 -7.38 2.06 15.25
N TYR A 44 -6.74 1.46 14.25
CA TYR A 44 -7.36 0.42 13.42
C TYR A 44 -7.73 -0.82 14.25
N PHE A 45 -6.75 -1.41 14.95
CA PHE A 45 -7.00 -2.60 15.76
C PHE A 45 -7.78 -2.27 17.04
N GLY A 46 -7.48 -1.14 17.68
CA GLY A 46 -8.16 -0.72 18.90
C GLY A 46 -9.65 -0.44 18.67
N SER A 47 -10.03 0.17 17.55
CA SER A 47 -11.44 0.39 17.22
C SER A 47 -12.16 -0.92 16.91
N GLY A 48 -11.56 -1.81 16.11
CA GLY A 48 -12.13 -3.14 15.84
C GLY A 48 -12.28 -3.99 17.09
N PHE A 49 -11.32 -3.93 18.02
CA PHE A 49 -11.38 -4.62 19.30
C PHE A 49 -12.41 -4.01 20.24
N ALA A 50 -12.50 -2.68 20.32
CA ALA A 50 -13.40 -1.99 21.22
C ALA A 50 -14.88 -2.08 20.79
N ALA A 51 -15.17 -2.13 19.49
CA ALA A 51 -16.53 -2.04 18.97
C ALA A 51 -17.53 -3.04 19.60
N PRO A 52 -17.22 -4.35 19.77
CA PRO A 52 -18.14 -5.27 20.44
C PRO A 52 -18.48 -4.87 21.88
N PHE A 53 -17.52 -4.33 22.64
CA PHE A 53 -17.75 -3.93 24.04
C PHE A 53 -18.63 -2.69 24.19
N PHE A 54 -18.71 -1.86 23.15
CA PHE A 54 -19.56 -0.66 23.14
C PHE A 54 -20.93 -0.90 22.49
N ILE A 55 -21.09 -1.98 21.71
CA ILE A 55 -22.34 -2.31 21.00
C ILE A 55 -23.22 -3.27 21.79
N VAL A 56 -22.63 -4.19 22.55
CA VAL A 56 -23.34 -5.12 23.45
C VAL A 56 -23.93 -4.35 24.64
#